data_AF-A0A8B3C6P7-F1
#
_entry.id   AF-A0A8B3C6P7-F1
#
_cell.length_a   1.000
_cell.length_b   1.000
_cell.length_c   1.000
_cell.angle_alpha   90.00
_cell.angle_beta   90.00
_cell.angle_gamma   90.00
#
_symmetry.space_group_name_H-M   'P 1'
#
loop_
_entity.id
_entity.type
_entity.pdbx_description
1 polymer ?
#
loop_
_entity_poly.entity_id
_entity_poly.type
_entity_poly.pdbx_seq_one_letter_code
_entity_poly.pdbx_strand_id
1 'polypeptide(L)'
;MANTPQFVPTAENTYVISYPIHGTDAAYDFAAILARSRTCERQGDVEQACNLRYEGVKKLMDLIPDEDEVQLDWEEEENQSVLELLKRSAIDHFLVGDFEMAAGMMEMLLDMDPEDHLETTKPLAFCYLALEDYELFDEIVNDISDKYPEKEILKLWSEFRQTGSLPAGELIHFKKSFPVFYAEFTSNVHEVTPEYLADIESEKPLRQTLARELWLQTEHLWTQFPGFIEALRNH
;
A
#
# COMPACT_ATOMS: atom_id res chain seq x y z
N MET A 1 -9.46 32.52 -14.45
CA MET A 1 -9.79 31.10 -14.66
C MET A 1 -8.87 30.32 -13.77
N ALA A 2 -9.37 29.36 -13.00
CA ALA A 2 -8.50 28.55 -12.15
C ALA A 2 -7.56 27.75 -13.06
N ASN A 3 -6.25 27.81 -12.79
CA ASN A 3 -5.22 27.04 -13.49
C ASN A 3 -4.95 25.69 -12.82
N THR A 4 -5.94 25.20 -12.07
CA THR A 4 -5.90 23.96 -11.30
C THR A 4 -6.84 22.94 -11.94
N PRO A 5 -6.53 21.64 -11.83
CA PRO A 5 -7.44 20.60 -12.28
C PRO A 5 -8.72 20.58 -11.44
N GLN A 6 -9.75 19.93 -11.97
CA GLN A 6 -11.05 19.79 -11.33
C GLN A 6 -11.55 18.35 -11.48
N PHE A 7 -12.19 17.84 -10.43
CA PHE A 7 -12.98 16.62 -10.51
C PHE A 7 -14.28 16.93 -11.26
N VAL A 8 -14.47 16.26 -12.39
CA VAL A 8 -15.65 16.41 -13.24
C VAL A 8 -16.46 15.11 -13.20
N PRO A 9 -17.75 15.15 -12.82
CA PRO A 9 -18.57 13.94 -12.79
C PRO A 9 -18.78 13.39 -14.19
N THR A 10 -18.77 12.06 -14.31
CA THR A 10 -19.10 11.31 -15.53
C THR A 10 -20.59 10.99 -15.58
N ALA A 11 -21.02 10.36 -16.68
CA ALA A 11 -22.38 9.84 -16.80
C ALA A 11 -22.63 8.60 -15.91
N GLU A 12 -21.56 7.96 -15.42
CA GLU A 12 -21.60 6.70 -14.66
C GLU A 12 -21.48 6.91 -13.15
N ASN A 13 -21.68 8.15 -12.68
CA ASN A 13 -21.54 8.53 -11.27
C ASN A 13 -20.13 8.33 -10.70
N THR A 14 -19.12 8.34 -11.58
CA THR A 14 -17.69 8.42 -11.26
C THR A 14 -17.17 9.81 -11.60
N TYR A 15 -15.88 10.06 -11.39
CA TYR A 15 -15.21 11.32 -11.66
C TYR A 15 -13.98 11.14 -12.54
N VAL A 16 -13.69 12.17 -13.32
CA VAL A 16 -12.43 12.31 -14.06
C VAL A 16 -11.74 13.60 -13.67
N ILE A 17 -10.42 13.55 -13.59
CA ILE A 17 -9.62 14.74 -13.29
C ILE A 17 -9.35 15.50 -14.59
N SER A 18 -10.05 16.62 -14.76
CA SER A 18 -9.94 17.47 -15.94
C SER A 18 -8.94 18.59 -15.74
N TYR A 19 -7.99 18.72 -16.67
CA TYR A 19 -6.94 19.73 -16.64
C TYR A 19 -7.27 20.95 -17.51
N PRO A 20 -6.87 22.18 -17.12
CA PRO A 20 -7.11 23.39 -17.90
C PRO A 20 -6.48 23.37 -19.31
N ILE A 21 -7.26 23.80 -20.31
CA ILE A 21 -6.86 23.82 -21.74
C ILE A 21 -5.62 24.69 -22.00
N HIS A 22 -5.41 25.74 -21.21
CA HIS A 22 -4.28 26.67 -21.35
C HIS A 22 -3.02 26.25 -20.58
N GLY A 23 -3.00 25.01 -20.09
CA GLY A 23 -1.92 24.44 -19.29
C GLY A 23 -2.22 24.51 -17.80
N THR A 24 -1.79 23.46 -17.10
CA THR A 24 -1.85 23.32 -15.65
C THR A 24 -0.57 23.90 -15.06
N ASP A 25 -0.66 24.50 -13.87
CA ASP A 25 0.55 24.75 -13.08
C ASP A 25 1.26 23.40 -12.83
N ALA A 26 2.59 23.35 -13.03
CA ALA A 26 3.40 22.16 -12.81
C ALA A 26 3.26 21.59 -11.39
N ALA A 27 2.80 22.42 -10.44
CA ALA A 27 2.44 22.00 -9.09
C ALA A 27 1.24 21.04 -9.02
N TYR A 28 0.37 21.02 -10.04
CA TYR A 28 -0.83 20.18 -10.10
C TYR A 28 -0.79 19.16 -11.23
N ASP A 29 0.32 19.03 -11.95
CA ASP A 29 0.53 17.95 -12.92
C ASP A 29 0.94 16.67 -12.19
N PHE A 30 -0.05 15.92 -11.71
CA PHE A 30 0.16 14.75 -10.86
C PHE A 30 0.95 13.64 -11.56
N ALA A 31 0.73 13.44 -12.86
CA ALA A 31 1.52 12.49 -13.67
C ALA A 31 2.99 12.90 -13.75
N ALA A 32 3.29 14.19 -13.98
CA ALA A 32 4.67 14.69 -13.97
C ALA A 32 5.31 14.62 -12.58
N ILE A 33 4.57 14.91 -11.51
CA ILE A 33 5.05 14.75 -10.12
C ILE A 33 5.42 13.30 -9.86
N LEU A 34 4.54 12.35 -10.20
CA LEU A 34 4.77 10.92 -10.04
C LEU A 34 6.01 10.48 -10.82
N ALA A 35 6.14 10.86 -12.09
CA ALA A 35 7.30 10.54 -12.93
C ALA A 35 8.61 11.11 -12.35
N ARG A 36 8.58 12.33 -11.80
CA ARG A 36 9.73 12.95 -11.13
C ARG A 36 10.09 12.23 -9.83
N SER A 37 9.11 11.83 -9.02
CA SER A 37 9.36 11.05 -7.80
C SER A 37 10.04 9.71 -8.11
N ARG A 38 9.58 8.99 -9.14
CA ARG A 38 10.20 7.73 -9.62
C ARG A 38 11.63 7.95 -10.11
N THR A 39 11.92 9.10 -10.70
CA THR A 39 13.29 9.47 -11.10
C THR A 39 14.18 9.69 -9.89
N CYS A 40 13.68 10.35 -8.84
CA CYS A 40 14.41 10.56 -7.59
C CYS A 40 14.72 9.22 -6.91
N GLU A 41 13.75 8.31 -6.81
CA GLU A 41 13.95 6.95 -6.28
C GLU A 41 15.06 6.18 -7.00
N ARG A 42 15.03 6.16 -8.34
CA ARG A 42 16.06 5.49 -9.16
C ARG A 42 17.46 6.09 -8.99
N GLN A 43 17.54 7.35 -8.57
CA GLN A 43 18.80 8.04 -8.28
C GLN A 43 19.22 7.89 -6.81
N GLY A 44 18.43 7.21 -5.99
CA GLY A 44 18.67 7.03 -4.55
C GLY A 44 18.24 8.23 -3.69
N ASP A 45 17.60 9.24 -4.28
CA ASP A 45 17.08 10.41 -3.56
C ASP A 45 15.66 10.14 -3.06
N VAL A 46 15.56 9.22 -2.08
CA VAL A 46 14.28 8.75 -1.52
C VAL A 46 13.56 9.88 -0.78
N GLU A 47 14.28 10.70 -0.02
CA GLU A 47 13.69 11.83 0.71
C GLU A 47 12.99 12.82 -0.25
N GLN A 48 13.66 13.18 -1.35
CA GLN A 48 13.04 14.06 -2.34
C GLN A 48 11.85 13.39 -3.03
N ALA A 49 11.90 12.08 -3.27
CA ALA A 49 10.78 11.33 -3.84
C ALA A 49 9.54 11.37 -2.93
N CYS A 50 9.70 11.05 -1.64
CA CYS A 50 8.61 11.07 -0.67
C CYS A 50 8.02 12.47 -0.53
N ASN A 51 8.87 13.50 -0.44
CA ASN A 51 8.41 14.90 -0.36
C ASN A 51 7.61 15.32 -1.60
N LEU A 52 8.03 14.93 -2.82
CA LEU A 52 7.28 15.23 -4.04
C LEU A 52 5.88 14.60 -4.01
N ARG A 53 5.78 13.36 -3.55
CA ARG A 53 4.49 12.66 -3.46
C ARG A 53 3.57 13.27 -2.41
N TYR A 54 4.09 13.53 -1.21
CA TYR A 54 3.31 14.11 -0.13
C TYR A 54 2.80 15.52 -0.47
N GLU A 55 3.64 16.37 -1.07
CA GLU A 55 3.20 17.69 -1.56
C GLU A 55 2.15 17.58 -2.67
N GLY A 56 2.28 16.58 -3.55
CA GLY A 56 1.28 16.26 -4.57
C GLY A 56 -0.06 15.84 -3.96
N VAL A 57 -0.04 14.96 -2.95
CA VAL A 57 -1.25 14.49 -2.25
C VAL A 57 -1.95 15.63 -1.51
N LYS A 58 -1.21 16.54 -0.83
CA LYS A 58 -1.84 17.71 -0.19
C LYS A 58 -2.60 18.57 -1.20
N LYS A 59 -2.02 18.78 -2.39
CA LYS A 59 -2.68 19.51 -3.47
C LYS A 59 -3.87 18.76 -4.05
N LEU A 60 -3.82 17.44 -4.10
CA LEU A 60 -4.97 16.61 -4.47
C LEU A 60 -6.11 16.80 -3.48
N MET A 61 -5.83 16.72 -2.17
CA MET A 61 -6.82 16.90 -1.11
C MET A 61 -7.49 18.28 -1.18
N ASP A 62 -6.72 19.34 -1.49
CA ASP A 62 -7.26 20.70 -1.69
C ASP A 62 -8.23 20.82 -2.88
N LEU A 63 -8.28 19.82 -3.78
CA LEU A 63 -9.13 19.80 -4.96
C LEU A 63 -10.36 18.92 -4.83
N ILE A 64 -10.40 18.02 -3.83
CA ILE A 64 -11.52 17.10 -3.63
C ILE A 64 -12.76 17.93 -3.22
N PRO A 65 -13.91 17.76 -3.89
CA PRO A 65 -15.15 18.41 -3.49
C PRO A 65 -15.57 18.03 -2.06
N ASP A 66 -15.94 19.02 -1.24
CA ASP A 66 -16.31 18.81 0.17
C ASP A 66 -17.60 17.99 0.39
N GLU A 67 -18.49 17.92 -0.61
CA GLU A 67 -19.86 17.38 -0.46
C GLU A 67 -20.08 16.02 -1.14
N ASP A 68 -19.08 15.44 -1.81
CA ASP A 68 -19.23 14.22 -2.62
C ASP A 68 -18.19 13.14 -2.25
N GLU A 69 -18.63 11.90 -2.11
CA GLU A 69 -17.75 10.72 -2.23
C GLU A 69 -17.25 10.66 -3.68
N VAL A 70 -15.95 10.88 -3.86
CA VAL A 70 -15.34 10.92 -5.19
C VAL A 70 -14.83 9.54 -5.55
N GLN A 71 -15.51 8.84 -6.45
CA GLN A 71 -15.00 7.62 -7.08
C GLN A 71 -14.41 7.95 -8.45
N LEU A 72 -13.15 7.61 -8.69
CA LEU A 72 -12.48 7.87 -9.97
C LEU A 72 -12.76 6.76 -10.98
N ASP A 73 -12.97 7.16 -12.23
CA ASP A 73 -13.01 6.21 -13.35
C ASP A 73 -11.60 5.63 -13.60
N TRP A 74 -11.43 4.33 -13.36
CA TRP A 74 -10.15 3.65 -13.54
C TRP A 74 -9.67 3.66 -15.00
N GLU A 75 -10.57 3.71 -15.98
CA GLU A 75 -10.21 3.64 -17.40
C GLU A 75 -9.46 4.90 -17.90
N GLU A 76 -9.45 5.98 -17.10
CA GLU A 76 -8.74 7.22 -17.42
C GLU A 76 -7.30 7.21 -16.86
N GLU A 77 -6.30 7.36 -17.75
CA GLU A 77 -4.88 7.32 -17.37
C GLU A 77 -4.48 8.41 -16.36
N GLU A 78 -5.11 9.59 -16.47
CA GLU A 78 -4.93 10.69 -15.53
C GLU A 78 -5.39 10.32 -14.11
N ASN A 79 -6.50 9.59 -13.99
CA ASN A 79 -7.00 9.12 -12.70
C ASN A 79 -6.07 8.06 -12.10
N GLN A 80 -5.62 7.10 -12.92
CA GLN A 80 -4.64 6.09 -12.49
C GLN A 80 -3.36 6.74 -11.93
N SER A 81 -2.89 7.82 -12.57
CA SER A 81 -1.72 8.56 -12.09
C SER A 81 -1.94 9.21 -10.72
N VAL A 82 -3.15 9.65 -10.43
CA VAL A 82 -3.53 10.22 -9.13
C VAL A 82 -3.66 9.15 -8.05
N LEU A 83 -4.33 8.04 -8.35
CA LEU A 83 -4.44 6.90 -7.44
C LEU A 83 -3.05 6.33 -7.08
N GLU A 84 -2.17 6.17 -8.06
CA GLU A 84 -0.80 5.70 -7.86
C GLU A 84 0.06 6.72 -7.08
N LEU A 85 -0.16 8.01 -7.27
CA LEU A 85 0.51 9.06 -6.48
C LEU A 85 0.11 8.97 -5.01
N LEU A 86 -1.20 8.85 -4.74
CA LEU A 86 -1.75 8.69 -3.39
C LEU A 86 -1.24 7.40 -2.74
N LYS A 87 -1.35 6.27 -3.45
CA LYS A 87 -0.84 4.96 -3.01
C LYS A 87 0.62 5.04 -2.58
N ARG A 88 1.48 5.61 -3.42
CA ARG A 88 2.92 5.67 -3.13
C ARG A 88 3.22 6.59 -1.95
N SER A 89 2.51 7.71 -1.79
CA SER A 89 2.63 8.54 -0.60
C SER A 89 2.21 7.77 0.66
N ALA A 90 1.12 7.00 0.59
CA ALA A 90 0.66 6.18 1.71
C ALA A 90 1.70 5.12 2.11
N ILE A 91 2.33 4.48 1.11
CA ILE A 91 3.41 3.51 1.33
C ILE A 91 4.64 4.19 1.95
N ASP A 92 4.97 5.43 1.60
CA ASP A 92 6.06 6.16 2.25
C ASP A 92 5.82 6.31 3.75
N HIS A 93 4.60 6.72 4.14
CA HIS A 93 4.21 6.84 5.55
C HIS A 93 4.23 5.48 6.26
N PHE A 94 3.74 4.44 5.59
CA PHE A 94 3.78 3.06 6.11
C PHE A 94 5.22 2.63 6.42
N LEU A 95 6.14 2.80 5.47
CA LEU A 95 7.54 2.37 5.60
C LEU A 95 8.30 3.12 6.71
N VAL A 96 7.92 4.36 7.04
CA VAL A 96 8.51 5.11 8.16
C VAL A 96 7.78 4.86 9.50
N GLY A 97 6.75 4.00 9.51
CA GLY A 97 5.98 3.64 10.70
C GLY A 97 4.92 4.65 11.09
N ASP A 98 4.57 5.60 10.22
CA ASP A 98 3.48 6.55 10.41
C ASP A 98 2.16 5.91 9.95
N PHE A 99 1.69 4.94 10.74
CA PHE A 99 0.53 4.12 10.39
C PHE A 99 -0.78 4.91 10.36
N GLU A 100 -0.90 5.98 11.16
CA GLU A 100 -2.09 6.83 11.16
C GLU A 100 -2.24 7.55 9.81
N MET A 101 -1.17 8.20 9.33
CA MET A 101 -1.19 8.86 8.02
C MET A 101 -1.32 7.85 6.89
N ALA A 102 -0.60 6.72 6.99
CA ALA A 102 -0.70 5.66 5.99
C ALA A 102 -2.13 5.12 5.87
N ALA A 103 -2.79 4.81 7.00
CA ALA A 103 -4.17 4.34 7.02
C ALA A 103 -5.12 5.35 6.39
N GLY A 104 -5.09 6.62 6.84
CA GLY A 104 -5.98 7.65 6.31
C GLY A 104 -5.82 7.88 4.80
N MET A 105 -4.59 7.82 4.27
CA MET A 105 -4.35 7.90 2.83
C MET A 105 -4.84 6.66 2.07
N MET A 106 -4.74 5.48 2.66
CA MET A 106 -5.21 4.23 2.06
C MET A 106 -6.74 4.12 2.09
N GLU A 107 -7.39 4.58 3.16
CA GLU A 107 -8.85 4.73 3.23
C GLU A 107 -9.35 5.67 2.13
N MET A 108 -8.75 6.88 2.04
CA MET A 108 -9.05 7.83 0.97
C MET A 108 -8.83 7.22 -0.42
N LEU A 109 -7.82 6.37 -0.59
CA LEU A 109 -7.58 5.68 -1.85
C LEU A 109 -8.69 4.67 -2.17
N LEU A 110 -9.19 3.91 -1.19
CA LEU A 110 -10.29 2.97 -1.38
C LEU A 110 -11.65 3.67 -1.58
N ASP A 111 -11.85 4.84 -0.98
CA ASP A 111 -13.01 5.69 -1.27
C ASP A 111 -12.98 6.14 -2.75
N MET A 112 -11.79 6.43 -3.27
CA MET A 112 -11.59 6.84 -4.66
C MET A 112 -11.55 5.70 -5.66
N ASP A 113 -11.15 4.50 -5.23
CA ASP A 113 -11.05 3.29 -6.05
C ASP A 113 -11.60 2.09 -5.25
N PRO A 114 -12.93 1.95 -5.16
CA PRO A 114 -13.58 0.91 -4.36
C PRO A 114 -13.35 -0.51 -4.93
N GLU A 115 -12.93 -0.62 -6.19
CA GLU A 115 -12.57 -1.90 -6.82
C GLU A 115 -11.15 -2.36 -6.44
N ASP A 116 -10.40 -1.51 -5.72
CA ASP A 116 -9.06 -1.76 -5.21
C ASP A 116 -8.06 -2.25 -6.28
N HIS A 117 -8.01 -1.54 -7.41
CA HIS A 117 -7.13 -1.88 -8.53
C HIS A 117 -5.65 -1.87 -8.14
N LEU A 118 -5.28 -1.12 -7.10
CA LEU A 118 -3.92 -1.00 -6.58
C LEU A 118 -3.62 -1.91 -5.36
N GLU A 119 -4.51 -2.85 -5.04
CA GLU A 119 -4.37 -3.82 -3.93
C GLU A 119 -3.97 -3.17 -2.58
N THR A 120 -4.66 -2.09 -2.23
CA THR A 120 -4.54 -1.26 -1.03
C THR A 120 -5.15 -1.86 0.22
N THR A 121 -6.14 -2.74 0.07
CA THR A 121 -6.74 -3.47 1.18
C THR A 121 -5.69 -4.18 2.06
N LYS A 122 -4.66 -4.77 1.43
CA LYS A 122 -3.62 -5.55 2.12
C LYS A 122 -2.74 -4.70 3.06
N PRO A 123 -2.05 -3.63 2.60
CA PRO A 123 -1.27 -2.78 3.49
C PRO A 123 -2.15 -2.02 4.51
N LEU A 124 -3.39 -1.65 4.17
CA LEU A 124 -4.30 -1.00 5.12
C LEU A 124 -4.64 -1.92 6.31
N ALA A 125 -4.87 -3.21 6.05
CA ALA A 125 -5.08 -4.19 7.12
C ALA A 125 -3.87 -4.29 8.07
N PHE A 126 -2.63 -4.15 7.56
CA PHE A 126 -1.45 -4.06 8.43
C PHE A 126 -1.44 -2.77 9.26
N CYS A 127 -1.85 -1.63 8.70
CA CYS A 127 -1.97 -0.37 9.44
C CYS A 127 -2.96 -0.49 10.60
N TYR A 128 -4.18 -1.00 10.36
CA TYR A 128 -5.17 -1.20 11.43
C TYR A 128 -4.63 -2.12 12.53
N LEU A 129 -4.01 -3.23 12.14
CA LEU A 129 -3.36 -4.08 13.12
C LEU A 129 -2.21 -3.42 13.85
N ALA A 130 -1.47 -2.47 13.26
CA ALA A 130 -0.42 -1.69 13.91
C ALA A 130 -0.97 -0.61 14.85
N LEU A 131 -2.17 -0.10 14.57
CA LEU A 131 -2.90 0.87 15.38
C LEU A 131 -3.77 0.22 16.47
N GLU A 132 -3.86 -1.11 16.49
CA GLU A 132 -4.75 -1.88 17.39
C GLU A 132 -6.24 -1.59 17.14
N ASP A 133 -6.57 -1.18 15.91
CA ASP A 133 -7.95 -1.02 15.45
C ASP A 133 -8.49 -2.35 14.93
N TYR A 134 -8.91 -3.21 15.87
CA TYR A 134 -9.39 -4.55 15.54
C TYR A 134 -10.76 -4.55 14.85
N GLU A 135 -11.58 -3.52 15.08
CA GLU A 135 -12.91 -3.43 14.46
C GLU A 135 -12.76 -3.20 12.95
N LEU A 136 -11.95 -2.20 12.55
CA LEU A 136 -11.67 -1.94 11.13
C LEU A 136 -10.85 -3.06 10.49
N PHE A 137 -9.93 -3.68 11.24
CA PHE A 137 -9.21 -4.85 10.76
C PHE A 137 -10.14 -6.02 10.41
N ASP A 138 -11.07 -6.35 11.31
CA ASP A 138 -12.00 -7.47 11.12
C ASP A 138 -12.93 -7.24 9.91
N GLU A 139 -13.26 -5.99 9.60
CA GLU A 139 -13.98 -5.61 8.39
C GLU A 139 -13.11 -5.87 7.14
N ILE A 140 -11.95 -5.20 7.04
CA ILE A 140 -11.16 -5.18 5.82
C ILE A 140 -10.47 -6.51 5.49
N VAL A 141 -10.14 -7.32 6.50
CA VAL A 141 -9.46 -8.61 6.26
C VAL A 141 -10.35 -9.60 5.51
N ASN A 142 -11.67 -9.43 5.54
CA ASN A 142 -12.62 -10.27 4.81
C ASN A 142 -12.56 -10.05 3.30
N ASP A 143 -12.16 -8.86 2.86
CA ASP A 143 -12.02 -8.52 1.45
C ASP A 143 -10.75 -9.09 0.83
N ILE A 144 -9.78 -9.48 1.67
CA ILE A 144 -8.57 -10.18 1.22
C ILE A 144 -8.91 -11.65 0.92
N SER A 145 -8.51 -12.13 -0.26
CA SER A 145 -8.69 -13.55 -0.63
C SER A 145 -7.78 -14.48 0.18
N ASP A 146 -8.29 -15.66 0.59
CA ASP A 146 -7.49 -16.70 1.27
C ASP A 146 -6.35 -17.28 0.40
N LYS A 147 -6.28 -16.92 -0.88
CA LYS A 147 -5.17 -17.27 -1.77
C LYS A 147 -3.92 -16.43 -1.53
N TYR A 148 -4.06 -15.29 -0.84
CA TYR A 148 -2.96 -14.38 -0.54
C TYR A 148 -2.34 -14.74 0.82
N PRO A 149 -1.01 -14.92 0.91
CA PRO A 149 -0.32 -15.20 2.17
C PRO A 149 -0.47 -14.08 3.20
N GLU A 150 -0.64 -12.83 2.76
CA GLU A 150 -0.86 -11.64 3.56
C GLU A 150 -2.00 -11.85 4.56
N LYS A 151 -3.13 -12.43 4.11
CA LYS A 151 -4.28 -12.69 4.98
C LYS A 151 -3.94 -13.62 6.13
N GLU A 152 -3.18 -14.68 5.86
CA GLU A 152 -2.79 -15.63 6.90
C GLU A 152 -1.75 -15.02 7.86
N ILE A 153 -0.82 -14.22 7.35
CA ILE A 153 0.12 -13.46 8.19
C ILE A 153 -0.62 -12.47 9.09
N LEU A 154 -1.58 -11.72 8.54
CA LEU A 154 -2.43 -10.78 9.27
C LEU A 154 -3.23 -11.48 10.38
N LYS A 155 -3.87 -12.62 10.10
CA LYS A 155 -4.58 -13.40 11.13
C LYS A 155 -3.64 -13.88 12.25
N LEU A 156 -2.49 -14.42 11.89
CA LEU A 156 -1.48 -14.88 12.86
C LEU A 156 -0.98 -13.71 13.72
N TRP A 157 -0.72 -12.56 13.09
CA TRP A 157 -0.21 -11.38 13.77
C TRP A 157 -1.27 -10.73 14.66
N SER A 158 -2.52 -10.65 14.20
CA SER A 158 -3.67 -10.14 14.97
C SER A 158 -3.85 -10.91 16.28
N GLU A 159 -3.96 -12.25 16.20
CA GLU A 159 -4.12 -13.09 17.40
C GLU A 159 -2.90 -12.96 18.33
N PHE A 160 -1.69 -12.92 17.76
CA PHE A 160 -0.48 -12.74 18.55
C PHE A 160 -0.44 -11.37 19.26
N ARG A 161 -0.87 -10.29 18.60
CA ARG A 161 -0.95 -8.94 19.20
C ARG A 161 -1.92 -8.93 20.39
N GLN A 162 -3.05 -9.63 20.27
CA GLN A 162 -4.08 -9.66 21.31
C GLN A 162 -3.73 -10.59 22.48
N THR A 163 -3.10 -11.74 22.21
CA THR A 163 -2.94 -12.82 23.21
C THR A 163 -1.50 -13.13 23.59
N GLY A 164 -0.53 -12.65 22.81
CA GLY A 164 0.89 -12.99 22.93
C GLY A 164 1.22 -14.42 22.48
N SER A 165 0.30 -15.13 21.83
CA SER A 165 0.47 -16.53 21.40
C SER A 165 0.05 -16.73 19.94
N LEU A 166 0.76 -17.58 19.21
CA LEU A 166 0.39 -17.94 17.85
C LEU A 166 -0.74 -19.00 17.87
N PRO A 167 -1.82 -18.80 17.11
CA PRO A 167 -2.90 -19.77 17.04
C PRO A 167 -2.45 -21.01 16.25
N ALA A 168 -2.49 -22.18 16.90
CA ALA A 168 -1.84 -23.39 16.38
C ALA A 168 -2.45 -23.92 15.08
N GLY A 169 -3.76 -23.78 14.89
CA GLY A 169 -4.46 -24.26 13.69
C GLY A 169 -4.06 -23.48 12.44
N GLU A 170 -4.09 -22.17 12.55
CA GLU A 170 -3.73 -21.17 11.56
C GLU A 170 -2.24 -21.26 11.24
N LEU A 171 -1.39 -21.49 12.24
CA LEU A 171 0.05 -21.68 12.02
C LEU A 171 0.32 -22.95 11.20
N ILE A 172 -0.36 -24.06 11.51
CA ILE A 172 -0.28 -25.30 10.72
C ILE A 172 -0.76 -25.05 9.29
N HIS A 173 -1.86 -24.30 9.14
CA HIS A 173 -2.38 -23.93 7.83
C HIS A 173 -1.37 -23.10 7.03
N PHE A 174 -0.80 -22.05 7.61
CA PHE A 174 0.19 -21.18 6.97
C PHE A 174 1.43 -21.97 6.51
N LYS A 175 1.98 -22.85 7.38
CA LYS A 175 3.09 -23.74 7.03
C LYS A 175 2.79 -24.65 5.83
N LYS A 176 1.56 -25.15 5.73
CA LYS A 176 1.14 -26.08 4.69
C LYS A 176 0.80 -25.38 3.38
N SER A 177 0.06 -24.28 3.44
CA SER A 177 -0.49 -23.57 2.28
C SER A 177 0.53 -22.59 1.68
N PHE A 178 1.39 -22.00 2.51
CA PHE A 178 2.38 -20.99 2.12
C PHE A 178 3.79 -21.31 2.65
N PRO A 179 4.35 -22.51 2.37
CA PRO A 179 5.63 -22.93 2.93
C PRO A 179 6.80 -22.03 2.55
N VAL A 180 6.76 -21.40 1.36
CA VAL A 180 7.81 -20.46 0.90
C VAL A 180 7.77 -19.16 1.71
N PHE A 181 6.57 -18.64 2.00
CA PHE A 181 6.40 -17.43 2.81
C PHE A 181 6.76 -17.70 4.27
N TYR A 182 6.37 -18.86 4.81
CA TYR A 182 6.81 -19.28 6.14
C TYR A 182 8.34 -19.35 6.25
N ALA A 183 9.00 -19.96 5.24
CA ALA A 183 10.46 -20.06 5.21
C ALA A 183 11.14 -18.69 5.13
N GLU A 184 10.60 -17.77 4.33
CA GLU A 184 11.11 -16.40 4.28
C GLU A 184 10.92 -15.71 5.64
N PHE A 185 9.70 -15.70 6.20
CA PHE A 185 9.39 -15.02 7.48
C PHE A 185 10.13 -15.58 8.70
N THR A 186 10.66 -16.79 8.62
CA THR A 186 11.48 -17.41 9.68
C THR A 186 12.98 -17.35 9.39
N SER A 187 13.38 -16.87 8.21
CA SER A 187 14.78 -16.63 7.86
C SER A 187 15.39 -15.55 8.75
N ASN A 188 16.72 -15.57 8.87
CA ASN A 188 17.49 -14.50 9.51
C ASN A 188 18.14 -13.55 8.48
N VAL A 189 17.97 -13.84 7.19
CA VAL A 189 18.64 -13.15 6.08
C VAL A 189 17.65 -12.92 4.96
N HIS A 190 17.55 -11.67 4.50
CA HIS A 190 16.61 -11.18 3.49
C HIS A 190 17.34 -10.27 2.48
N GLU A 191 18.31 -10.83 1.77
CA GLU A 191 19.17 -10.03 0.88
C GLU A 191 18.42 -9.58 -0.39
N VAL A 192 18.55 -8.28 -0.70
CA VAL A 192 18.18 -7.68 -1.98
C VAL A 192 19.34 -7.88 -2.95
N THR A 193 19.30 -8.99 -3.70
CA THR A 193 20.33 -9.33 -4.69
C THR A 193 19.95 -8.83 -6.10
N PRO A 194 20.91 -8.69 -7.03
CA PRO A 194 20.60 -8.36 -8.42
C PRO A 194 19.63 -9.35 -9.08
N GLU A 195 19.69 -10.64 -8.71
CA GLU A 195 18.77 -11.66 -9.21
C GLU A 195 17.35 -11.44 -8.70
N TYR A 196 17.20 -11.07 -7.42
CA TYR A 196 15.90 -10.69 -6.85
C TYR A 196 15.33 -9.46 -7.58
N LEU A 197 16.13 -8.41 -7.77
CA LEU A 197 15.69 -7.19 -8.48
C LEU A 197 15.26 -7.49 -9.92
N ALA A 198 15.99 -8.36 -10.63
CA ALA A 198 15.61 -8.75 -11.98
C ALA A 198 14.33 -9.61 -12.02
N ASP A 199 14.11 -10.47 -11.03
CA ASP A 199 12.95 -11.36 -10.97
C ASP A 199 11.67 -10.62 -10.54
N ILE A 200 11.76 -9.67 -9.59
CA ILE A 200 10.59 -8.90 -9.15
C ILE A 200 10.05 -7.96 -10.23
N GLU A 201 10.91 -7.49 -11.13
CA GLU A 201 10.53 -6.69 -12.30
C GLU A 201 9.99 -7.54 -13.48
N SER A 202 10.00 -8.87 -13.36
CA SER A 202 9.50 -9.76 -14.41
C SER A 202 7.96 -9.82 -14.44
N GLU A 203 7.39 -10.27 -15.57
CA GLU A 203 5.93 -10.43 -15.70
C GLU A 203 5.32 -11.42 -14.69
N LYS A 204 6.11 -12.40 -14.23
CA LYS A 204 5.67 -13.47 -13.32
C LYS A 204 6.78 -13.81 -12.34
N PRO A 205 6.99 -12.99 -11.29
CA PRO A 205 8.02 -13.24 -10.29
C PRO A 205 7.84 -14.59 -9.61
N LEU A 206 8.95 -15.17 -9.15
CA LEU A 206 8.95 -16.41 -8.38
C LEU A 206 8.28 -16.20 -7.03
N ARG A 207 7.68 -17.26 -6.49
CA ARG A 207 7.07 -17.22 -5.15
C ARG A 207 8.07 -16.83 -4.05
N GLN A 208 9.34 -17.21 -4.20
CA GLN A 208 10.41 -16.83 -3.28
C GLN A 208 10.65 -15.32 -3.30
N THR A 209 10.66 -14.72 -4.50
CA THR A 209 10.82 -13.29 -4.70
C THR A 209 9.63 -12.54 -4.13
N LEU A 210 8.40 -13.00 -4.36
CA LEU A 210 7.19 -12.41 -3.76
C LEU A 210 7.18 -12.52 -2.23
N ALA A 211 7.67 -13.64 -1.67
CA ALA A 211 7.79 -13.79 -0.23
C ALA A 211 8.79 -12.79 0.37
N ARG A 212 9.93 -12.58 -0.32
CA ARG A 212 10.92 -11.59 0.08
C ARG A 212 10.40 -10.16 -0.05
N GLU A 213 9.71 -9.86 -1.15
CA GLU A 213 9.06 -8.56 -1.35
C GLU A 213 8.10 -8.26 -0.20
N LEU A 214 7.19 -9.19 0.12
CA LEU A 214 6.26 -9.01 1.23
C LEU A 214 6.99 -8.81 2.57
N TRP A 215 8.06 -9.58 2.82
CA TRP A 215 8.88 -9.38 4.02
C TRP A 215 9.49 -7.98 4.08
N LEU A 216 10.15 -7.53 3.00
CA LEU A 216 10.80 -6.23 2.94
C LEU A 216 9.80 -5.08 3.06
N GLN A 217 8.64 -5.19 2.41
CA GLN A 217 7.55 -4.22 2.54
C GLN A 217 7.02 -4.12 3.97
N THR A 218 7.11 -5.19 4.75
CA THR A 218 6.61 -5.26 6.14
C THR A 218 7.72 -5.24 7.20
N GLU A 219 8.98 -5.08 6.82
CA GLU A 219 10.14 -5.22 7.72
C GLU A 219 10.10 -4.24 8.90
N HIS A 220 9.63 -3.02 8.67
CA HIS A 220 9.51 -2.01 9.72
C HIS A 220 8.48 -2.43 10.79
N LEU A 221 7.39 -3.14 10.44
CA LEU A 221 6.46 -3.71 11.41
C LEU A 221 7.18 -4.69 12.32
N TRP A 222 7.97 -5.57 11.74
CA TRP A 222 8.70 -6.60 12.49
C TRP A 222 9.84 -6.02 13.31
N THR A 223 10.38 -4.87 12.90
CA THR A 223 11.34 -4.12 13.71
C THR A 223 10.68 -3.46 14.91
N GLN A 224 9.48 -2.90 14.74
CA GLN A 224 8.70 -2.29 15.82
C GLN A 224 8.05 -3.33 16.76
N PHE A 225 7.61 -4.46 16.22
CA PHE A 225 6.91 -5.55 16.90
C PHE A 225 7.64 -6.89 16.73
N PRO A 226 8.89 -7.04 17.23
CA PRO A 226 9.73 -8.21 16.94
C PRO A 226 9.20 -9.53 17.50
N GLY A 227 8.36 -9.47 18.55
CA GLY A 227 7.85 -10.66 19.22
C GLY A 227 7.10 -11.63 18.28
N PHE A 228 6.44 -11.12 17.24
CA PHE A 228 5.73 -11.96 16.28
C PHE A 228 6.69 -12.86 15.49
N ILE A 229 7.77 -12.29 14.97
CA ILE A 229 8.78 -13.02 14.21
C ILE A 229 9.56 -13.98 15.10
N GLU A 230 9.89 -13.56 16.32
CA GLU A 230 10.50 -14.44 17.31
C GLU A 230 9.60 -15.64 17.62
N ALA A 231 8.29 -15.42 17.79
CA ALA A 231 7.32 -16.49 17.99
C ALA A 231 7.28 -17.43 16.78
N LEU A 232 7.23 -16.91 15.55
CA LEU A 232 7.23 -17.74 14.34
C LEU A 232 8.47 -18.64 14.25
N ARG A 233 9.66 -18.11 14.56
CA ARG A 233 10.93 -18.87 14.52
C ARG A 233 11.02 -19.98 15.56
N ASN A 234 10.24 -19.90 16.64
CA ASN A 234 10.25 -20.89 17.72
C ASN A 234 9.38 -22.13 17.44
N HIS A 235 8.70 -22.21 16.30
CA HIS A 235 7.78 -23.29 15.93
C HIS A 235 8.17 -24.06 14.68
#